data_AF-A0A2P2I4K0-F1
#
_entry.id   AF-A0A2P2I4K0-F1
#
_cell.length_a   1.000
_cell.length_b   1.000
_cell.length_c   1.000
_cell.angle_alpha   90.00
_cell.angle_beta   90.00
_cell.angle_gamma   90.00
#
_symmetry.space_group_name_H-M   'P 1'
#
loop_
_entity.id
_entity.type
_entity.pdbx_description
1 polymer ?
#
loop_
_entity_poly.entity_id
_entity_poly.type
_entity_poly.pdbx_seq_one_letter_code
_entity_poly.pdbx_strand_id
1 'polypeptide(L)'
;LKTSGQFRILDMLESCSCNSVATDEAVYVVEVEEFLKDDHYSGMGDDMDDGVKPDICDEGGLGFTPQRRNVSNNLLPYANQLDAETASQLMAIKTNLVRAVALSDINHGVIYWTAKLYRYIKLNSYCFTKEDHIAFIKLLFEVVITFRDDIWVNVHVGQTLLLLLKKVSLLTPDDLELPWRPLYDLHQKLFHNAVTNHSMLKLPMGCENNINSLIRHCRPYFGPGTTEELLQQFLPMMCPFDEQMNRSMRY
;
A
#
# COMPACT_ATOMS: atom_id res chain seq x y z
N LEU A 1 -0.51 20.45 25.76
CA LEU A 1 0.22 19.25 26.22
C LEU A 1 0.96 18.68 25.02
N LYS A 2 2.29 18.71 25.09
CA LYS A 2 3.24 18.38 24.03
C LYS A 2 3.54 16.87 24.00
N THR A 3 4.16 16.43 22.90
CA THR A 3 4.86 15.15 22.63
C THR A 3 3.91 14.02 22.19
N SER A 4 4.18 13.19 21.18
CA SER A 4 5.43 12.79 20.51
C SER A 4 5.09 12.30 19.09
N GLY A 5 5.73 12.84 18.05
CA GLY A 5 5.48 12.44 16.65
C GLY A 5 6.14 13.35 15.61
N GLN A 6 6.92 14.34 16.06
CA GLN A 6 7.44 15.43 15.23
C GLN A 6 8.85 15.18 14.70
N PHE A 7 9.28 13.92 14.58
CA PHE A 7 10.61 13.61 14.05
C PHE A 7 10.54 12.93 12.68
N ARG A 8 11.16 13.60 11.69
CA ARG A 8 11.58 13.13 10.35
C ARG A 8 10.72 13.39 9.11
N ILE A 9 9.83 14.38 9.11
CA ILE A 9 9.29 14.95 7.84
C ILE A 9 10.07 16.22 7.43
N LEU A 10 10.74 16.89 8.38
CA LEU A 10 11.42 18.17 8.13
C LEU A 10 12.73 18.08 7.34
N ASP A 11 13.39 16.92 7.27
CA ASP A 11 14.68 16.80 6.55
C ASP A 11 14.52 16.69 5.02
N MET A 12 13.28 16.57 4.49
CA MET A 12 13.00 16.53 3.05
C MET A 12 12.49 17.88 2.48
N LEU A 13 12.31 18.90 3.31
CA LEU A 13 11.50 20.08 2.97
C LEU A 13 12.24 21.30 2.39
N GLU A 14 13.58 21.29 2.24
CA GLU A 14 14.31 22.54 1.94
C GLU A 14 14.43 22.97 0.47
N SER A 15 13.85 22.29 -0.53
CA SER A 15 14.20 22.63 -1.94
C SER A 15 13.10 22.90 -2.97
N CYS A 16 11.81 22.93 -2.67
CA CYS A 16 10.81 23.10 -3.75
C CYS A 16 9.64 24.02 -3.38
N SER A 17 9.75 25.28 -3.81
CA SER A 17 8.61 26.19 -3.98
C SER A 17 8.01 25.99 -5.36
N CYS A 18 6.71 25.66 -5.47
CA CYS A 18 5.84 26.14 -6.55
C CYS A 18 4.38 25.66 -6.48
N ASN A 19 3.47 26.64 -6.52
CA ASN A 19 2.17 26.73 -7.20
C ASN A 19 1.17 25.55 -7.26
N SER A 20 -0.09 25.96 -7.13
CA SER A 20 -1.33 25.18 -7.20
C SER A 20 -1.71 24.80 -8.64
N VAL A 21 -2.17 23.57 -8.83
CA VAL A 21 -2.98 23.16 -9.99
C VAL A 21 -4.28 22.59 -9.45
N ALA A 22 -5.39 23.18 -9.89
CA ALA A 22 -6.74 22.69 -9.61
C ALA A 22 -7.06 21.51 -10.54
N THR A 23 -7.63 20.44 -9.99
CA THR A 23 -8.16 19.32 -10.77
C THR A 23 -9.59 19.00 -10.37
N ASP A 24 -10.39 18.73 -11.39
CA ASP A 24 -11.85 18.70 -11.43
C ASP A 24 -12.42 17.38 -10.85
N GLU A 25 -13.33 17.50 -9.89
CA GLU A 25 -13.82 16.43 -8.98
C GLU A 25 -14.53 15.27 -9.71
N ALA A 26 -15.05 15.52 -10.93
CA ALA A 26 -15.81 14.54 -11.71
C ALA A 26 -14.95 13.48 -12.42
N VAL A 27 -13.68 13.78 -12.75
CA VAL A 27 -12.75 12.82 -13.36
C VAL A 27 -12.31 11.77 -12.33
N TYR A 28 -12.19 12.19 -11.07
CA TYR A 28 -11.79 11.35 -9.95
C TYR A 28 -12.77 10.20 -9.69
N VAL A 29 -14.07 10.48 -9.63
CA VAL A 29 -15.08 9.44 -9.33
C VAL A 29 -15.09 8.34 -10.40
N VAL A 30 -14.84 8.70 -11.67
CA VAL A 30 -14.79 7.74 -12.78
C VAL A 30 -13.54 6.87 -12.72
N GLU A 31 -12.35 7.43 -12.46
CA GLU A 31 -11.13 6.64 -12.26
C GLU A 31 -11.24 5.73 -11.03
N VAL A 32 -11.89 6.19 -9.95
CA VAL A 32 -12.11 5.43 -8.71
C VAL A 32 -13.06 4.25 -8.92
N GLU A 33 -14.16 4.43 -9.66
CA GLU A 33 -15.06 3.31 -9.99
C GLU A 33 -14.45 2.31 -10.97
N GLU A 34 -13.67 2.76 -11.95
CA GLU A 34 -12.97 1.87 -12.89
C GLU A 34 -11.88 1.07 -12.16
N PHE A 35 -11.17 1.70 -11.22
CA PHE A 35 -10.20 1.05 -10.32
C PHE A 35 -10.80 -0.05 -9.44
N LEU A 36 -12.07 0.11 -9.03
CA LEU A 36 -12.79 -0.92 -8.24
C LEU A 36 -13.45 -1.99 -9.10
N LYS A 37 -13.71 -1.73 -10.39
CA LYS A 37 -14.34 -2.69 -11.32
C LYS A 37 -13.36 -3.71 -11.88
N ASP A 38 -12.06 -3.40 -11.91
CA ASP A 38 -11.02 -4.31 -12.40
C ASP A 38 -10.75 -5.51 -11.46
N ASP A 39 -11.22 -5.47 -10.20
CA ASP A 39 -10.95 -6.51 -9.20
C ASP A 39 -12.09 -7.54 -9.05
N HIS A 40 -12.58 -8.09 -10.18
CA HIS A 40 -13.19 -9.42 -10.17
C HIS A 40 -12.07 -10.46 -9.98
N TYR A 41 -11.46 -10.49 -8.79
CA TYR A 41 -10.42 -11.45 -8.40
C TYR A 41 -11.05 -12.84 -8.27
N SER A 42 -11.07 -13.54 -9.41
CA SER A 42 -11.13 -15.00 -9.46
C SER A 42 -10.00 -15.55 -8.59
N GLY A 43 -10.35 -16.51 -7.75
CA GLY A 43 -9.53 -16.99 -6.65
C GLY A 43 -8.14 -17.48 -7.03
N MET A 44 -7.30 -17.58 -5.99
CA MET A 44 -6.18 -18.51 -5.84
C MET A 44 -5.71 -19.14 -7.17
N GLY A 45 -5.08 -18.33 -8.01
CA GLY A 45 -4.12 -18.83 -8.98
C GLY A 45 -2.81 -18.79 -8.25
N ASP A 46 -2.33 -19.96 -7.80
CA ASP A 46 -0.95 -20.15 -7.42
C ASP A 46 -0.08 -19.48 -8.49
N ASP A 47 0.58 -18.38 -8.11
CA ASP A 47 1.68 -17.85 -8.90
C ASP A 47 2.70 -18.99 -8.91
N MET A 48 2.69 -19.76 -10.01
CA MET A 48 3.78 -20.64 -10.39
C MET A 48 5.07 -19.90 -10.05
N ASP A 49 5.81 -20.47 -9.10
CA ASP A 49 7.19 -20.12 -8.85
C ASP A 49 7.96 -20.43 -10.13
N ASP A 50 7.88 -19.50 -11.07
CA ASP A 50 8.78 -19.43 -12.20
C ASP A 50 10.15 -19.23 -11.56
N GLY A 51 10.90 -20.33 -11.43
CA GLY A 51 12.28 -20.42 -10.96
C GLY A 51 13.28 -19.67 -11.85
N VAL A 52 12.89 -18.48 -12.31
CA VAL A 52 13.71 -17.47 -12.94
C VAL A 52 14.62 -16.96 -11.84
N LYS A 53 15.91 -17.30 -11.98
CA LYS A 53 17.02 -16.67 -11.25
C LYS A 53 16.76 -15.16 -11.15
N PRO A 54 17.15 -14.49 -10.06
CA PRO A 54 17.07 -13.03 -10.01
C PRO A 54 17.84 -12.50 -11.22
N ASP A 55 17.09 -12.02 -12.22
CA ASP A 55 17.69 -11.36 -13.38
C ASP A 55 18.50 -10.21 -12.81
N ILE A 56 19.82 -10.27 -13.01
CA ILE A 56 20.71 -9.19 -12.62
C ILE A 56 20.22 -7.96 -13.38
N CYS A 57 19.57 -7.07 -12.65
CA CYS A 57 18.95 -5.89 -13.21
C CYS A 57 20.06 -4.89 -13.54
N ASP A 58 20.45 -4.84 -14.82
CA ASP A 58 21.44 -3.88 -15.31
C ASP A 58 20.95 -2.43 -15.05
N GLU A 59 21.89 -1.53 -14.75
CA GLU A 59 21.64 -0.10 -14.47
C GLU A 59 21.07 0.65 -15.68
N GLY A 60 21.08 0.00 -16.86
CA GLY A 60 20.65 0.47 -18.17
C GLY A 60 19.80 1.74 -18.13
N GLY A 61 20.40 2.86 -18.54
CA GLY A 61 19.76 4.17 -18.71
C GLY A 61 19.11 4.85 -17.50
N LEU A 62 18.84 4.10 -16.41
CA LEU A 62 18.03 4.53 -15.26
C LEU A 62 18.87 5.25 -14.20
N GLY A 63 20.16 4.97 -14.12
CA GLY A 63 21.05 5.50 -13.08
C GLY A 63 20.84 4.87 -11.69
N PHE A 64 20.09 3.77 -11.61
CA PHE A 64 19.93 2.93 -10.42
C PHE A 64 19.67 1.47 -10.84
N THR A 65 19.94 0.51 -9.94
CA THR A 65 19.61 -0.90 -10.14
C THR A 65 18.17 -1.19 -9.68
N PRO A 66 17.22 -1.50 -10.59
CA PRO A 66 15.87 -1.86 -10.19
C PRO A 66 15.82 -3.24 -9.53
N GLN A 67 14.80 -3.51 -8.71
CA GLN A 67 14.61 -4.85 -8.11
C GLN A 67 14.09 -5.87 -9.11
N ARG A 68 13.16 -5.46 -9.99
CA ARG A 68 12.62 -6.34 -11.03
C ARG A 68 12.04 -5.52 -12.17
N ARG A 69 12.54 -5.75 -13.39
CA ARG A 69 11.99 -5.17 -14.61
C ARG A 69 10.90 -6.05 -15.22
N ASN A 70 10.01 -5.44 -15.99
CA ASN A 70 9.08 -6.18 -16.85
C ASN A 70 9.82 -6.62 -18.12
N VAL A 71 9.99 -7.94 -18.30
CA VAL A 71 10.73 -8.51 -19.45
C VAL A 71 10.06 -8.16 -20.78
N SER A 72 8.73 -8.09 -20.81
CA SER A 72 7.94 -7.81 -22.01
C SER A 72 8.18 -6.40 -22.56
N ASN A 73 8.58 -5.44 -21.71
CA ASN A 73 8.85 -4.07 -22.14
C ASN A 73 10.03 -3.98 -23.12
N ASN A 74 10.96 -4.94 -23.07
CA ASN A 74 12.10 -5.02 -23.99
C ASN A 74 11.68 -5.41 -25.42
N LEU A 75 10.49 -5.99 -25.60
CA LEU A 75 9.97 -6.42 -26.90
C LEU A 75 9.22 -5.29 -27.63
N LEU A 76 9.06 -4.13 -27.00
CA LEU A 76 8.34 -3.01 -27.58
C LEU A 76 9.19 -2.29 -28.65
N PRO A 77 8.57 -1.79 -29.74
CA PRO A 77 9.29 -1.08 -30.81
C PRO A 77 10.07 0.17 -30.35
N TYR A 78 9.72 0.72 -29.18
CA TYR A 78 10.31 1.93 -28.59
C TYR A 78 10.98 1.65 -27.24
N ALA A 79 11.46 0.41 -27.01
CA ALA A 79 12.10 0.00 -25.76
C ALA A 79 13.27 0.91 -25.34
N ASN A 80 13.96 1.52 -26.30
CA ASN A 80 15.06 2.46 -26.08
C ASN A 80 14.67 3.76 -25.36
N GLN A 81 13.39 4.15 -25.37
CA GLN A 81 12.90 5.36 -24.69
C GLN A 81 12.33 5.07 -23.30
N LEU A 82 12.06 3.80 -22.98
CA LEU A 82 11.34 3.39 -21.78
C LEU A 82 12.14 3.67 -20.50
N ASP A 83 13.46 3.53 -20.51
CA ASP A 83 14.27 3.80 -19.31
C ASP A 83 14.14 5.26 -18.87
N ALA A 84 14.29 6.20 -19.81
CA ALA A 84 14.16 7.63 -19.52
C ALA A 84 12.74 8.01 -19.06
N GLU A 85 11.72 7.42 -19.69
CA GLU A 85 10.32 7.63 -19.30
C GLU A 85 10.05 7.08 -17.89
N THR A 86 10.51 5.86 -17.62
CA THR A 86 10.31 5.16 -16.34
C THR A 86 10.97 5.91 -15.19
N ALA A 87 12.19 6.41 -15.39
CA ALA A 87 12.91 7.22 -14.39
C ALA A 87 12.17 8.55 -14.13
N SER A 88 11.72 9.23 -15.19
CA SER A 88 10.96 10.49 -15.08
C SER A 88 9.62 10.29 -14.34
N GLN A 89 8.88 9.23 -14.68
CA GLN A 89 7.63 8.88 -14.03
C GLN A 89 7.83 8.54 -12.54
N LEU A 90 8.85 7.75 -12.21
CA LEU A 90 9.17 7.39 -10.82
C LEU A 90 9.51 8.64 -9.99
N MET A 91 10.34 9.54 -10.54
CA MET A 91 10.69 10.80 -9.88
C MET A 91 9.47 11.69 -9.64
N ALA A 92 8.56 11.77 -10.62
CA ALA A 92 7.31 12.51 -10.47
C ALA A 92 6.42 11.89 -9.39
N ILE A 93 6.30 10.56 -9.33
CA ILE A 93 5.53 9.86 -8.29
C ILE A 93 6.12 10.14 -6.91
N LYS A 94 7.43 9.94 -6.72
CA LYS A 94 8.11 10.19 -5.43
C LYS A 94 7.90 11.62 -4.94
N THR A 95 8.21 12.59 -5.80
CA THR A 95 8.17 14.01 -5.44
C THR A 95 6.76 14.45 -5.07
N ASN A 96 5.78 14.07 -5.89
CA ASN A 96 4.42 14.55 -5.68
C ASN A 96 3.67 13.76 -4.60
N LEU A 97 3.98 12.49 -4.38
CA LEU A 97 3.42 11.73 -3.27
C LEU A 97 3.88 12.31 -1.93
N VAL A 98 5.18 12.59 -1.78
CA VAL A 98 5.73 13.25 -0.58
C VAL A 98 5.11 14.64 -0.41
N ARG A 99 5.00 15.42 -1.49
CA ARG A 99 4.37 16.74 -1.47
C ARG A 99 2.89 16.68 -1.05
N ALA A 100 2.13 15.72 -1.56
CA ALA A 100 0.72 15.55 -1.20
C ALA A 100 0.55 15.22 0.29
N VAL A 101 1.38 14.32 0.83
CA VAL A 101 1.40 14.01 2.26
C VAL A 101 1.81 15.23 3.09
N ALA A 102 2.84 15.96 2.68
CA ALA A 102 3.32 17.16 3.39
C ALA A 102 2.27 18.28 3.42
N LEU A 103 1.50 18.45 2.34
CA LEU A 103 0.40 19.42 2.26
C LEU A 103 -0.90 18.92 2.89
N SER A 104 -0.94 17.69 3.41
CA SER A 104 -2.15 17.03 3.88
C SER A 104 -3.28 17.00 2.82
N ASP A 105 -2.92 16.96 1.54
CA ASP A 105 -3.87 16.78 0.43
C ASP A 105 -4.08 15.28 0.18
N ILE A 106 -4.87 14.67 1.06
CA ILE A 106 -5.03 13.22 1.10
C ILE A 106 -6.03 12.74 0.05
N ASN A 107 -7.20 13.39 0.00
CA ASN A 107 -8.32 12.92 -0.81
C ASN A 107 -8.05 13.06 -2.32
N HIS A 108 -7.29 14.06 -2.74
CA HIS A 108 -7.00 14.26 -4.16
C HIS A 108 -5.55 13.92 -4.47
N GLY A 109 -4.62 14.55 -3.75
CA GLY A 109 -3.18 14.37 -3.98
C GLY A 109 -2.72 12.93 -3.75
N VAL A 110 -2.89 12.42 -2.53
CA VAL A 110 -2.39 11.07 -2.17
C VAL A 110 -3.09 10.01 -3.00
N ILE A 111 -4.43 10.02 -3.07
CA ILE A 111 -5.18 9.02 -3.88
C ILE A 111 -4.70 9.00 -5.34
N TYR A 112 -4.54 10.18 -5.96
CA TYR A 112 -4.07 10.28 -7.35
C TYR A 112 -2.68 9.71 -7.57
N TRP A 113 -1.70 10.13 -6.76
CA TRP A 113 -0.31 9.68 -6.92
C TRP A 113 -0.12 8.22 -6.52
N THR A 114 -0.91 7.72 -5.58
CA THR A 114 -0.97 6.30 -5.22
C THR A 114 -1.58 5.46 -6.35
N ALA A 115 -2.66 5.91 -7.00
CA ALA A 115 -3.19 5.24 -8.19
C ALA A 115 -2.18 5.23 -9.36
N LYS A 116 -1.42 6.32 -9.52
CA LYS A 116 -0.33 6.40 -10.51
C LYS A 116 0.81 5.43 -10.19
N LEU A 117 1.15 5.26 -8.92
CA LEU A 117 2.11 4.25 -8.46
C LEU A 117 1.60 2.82 -8.74
N TYR A 118 0.33 2.54 -8.48
CA TYR A 118 -0.27 1.24 -8.81
C TYR A 118 -0.13 0.91 -10.29
N ARG A 119 -0.52 1.84 -11.18
CA ARG A 119 -0.39 1.70 -12.63
C ARG A 119 1.07 1.54 -13.06
N TYR A 120 1.97 2.31 -12.46
CA TYR A 120 3.41 2.21 -12.69
C TYR A 120 3.93 0.80 -12.38
N ILE A 121 3.56 0.22 -11.23
CA ILE A 121 4.01 -1.13 -10.85
C ILE A 121 3.43 -2.18 -11.80
N LYS A 122 2.17 -2.02 -12.24
CA LYS A 122 1.56 -2.94 -13.21
C LYS A 122 2.26 -2.92 -14.56
N LEU A 123 2.66 -1.75 -15.04
CA LEU A 123 3.32 -1.59 -16.34
C LEU A 123 4.81 -1.95 -16.30
N ASN A 124 5.53 -1.43 -15.30
CA ASN A 124 7.00 -1.49 -15.23
C ASN A 124 7.52 -2.52 -14.23
N SER A 125 6.65 -3.25 -13.53
CA SER A 125 7.01 -4.10 -12.38
C SER A 125 7.66 -3.29 -11.25
N TYR A 126 8.65 -3.86 -10.54
CA TYR A 126 9.28 -3.22 -9.38
C TYR A 126 10.55 -2.49 -9.84
N CYS A 127 10.37 -1.55 -10.77
CA CYS A 127 11.46 -0.80 -11.40
C CYS A 127 11.93 0.38 -10.52
N PHE A 128 12.26 0.09 -9.26
CA PHE A 128 12.79 1.04 -8.28
C PHE A 128 13.74 0.33 -7.31
N THR A 129 14.53 1.11 -6.58
CA THR A 129 15.49 0.58 -5.59
C THR A 129 14.78 -0.07 -4.41
N LYS A 130 15.49 -0.94 -3.68
CA LYS A 130 14.97 -1.56 -2.47
C LYS A 130 14.63 -0.53 -1.39
N GLU A 131 15.44 0.52 -1.28
CA GLU A 131 15.21 1.63 -0.36
C GLU A 131 13.89 2.36 -0.67
N ASP A 132 13.66 2.67 -1.95
CA ASP A 132 12.41 3.30 -2.39
C ASP A 132 11.20 2.41 -2.14
N HIS A 133 11.35 1.09 -2.34
CA HIS A 133 10.29 0.12 -2.05
C HIS A 133 9.87 0.16 -0.58
N ILE A 134 10.84 0.10 0.33
CA ILE A 134 10.60 0.17 1.78
C ILE A 134 10.00 1.54 2.14
N ALA A 135 10.48 2.63 1.53
CA ALA A 135 9.95 3.97 1.76
C ALA A 135 8.48 4.09 1.33
N PHE A 136 8.11 3.56 0.16
CA PHE A 136 6.71 3.53 -0.28
C PHE A 136 5.83 2.74 0.67
N ILE A 137 6.26 1.55 1.10
CA ILE A 137 5.50 0.71 2.04
C ILE A 137 5.27 1.46 3.36
N LYS A 138 6.33 2.02 3.95
CA LYS A 138 6.23 2.76 5.22
C LYS A 138 5.32 3.98 5.10
N LEU A 139 5.45 4.76 4.03
CA LEU A 139 4.63 5.94 3.80
C LEU A 139 3.15 5.56 3.62
N LEU A 140 2.84 4.61 2.76
CA LEU A 140 1.45 4.20 2.50
C LEU A 140 0.82 3.52 3.71
N PHE A 141 1.60 2.73 4.46
CA PHE A 141 1.16 2.15 5.73
C PHE A 141 0.79 3.25 6.74
N GLU A 142 1.65 4.25 6.92
CA GLU A 142 1.38 5.35 7.85
C GLU A 142 0.14 6.17 7.44
N VAL A 143 -0.08 6.36 6.14
CA VAL A 143 -1.29 7.00 5.60
C VAL A 143 -2.54 6.19 5.99
N VAL A 144 -2.54 4.87 5.80
CA VAL A 144 -3.66 3.98 6.17
C VAL A 144 -3.97 4.07 7.66
N ILE A 145 -2.94 4.08 8.52
CA ILE A 145 -3.13 4.17 9.97
C ILE A 145 -3.63 5.55 10.40
N THR A 146 -3.05 6.62 9.85
CA THR A 146 -3.41 8.01 10.18
C THR A 146 -4.86 8.30 9.78
N PHE A 147 -5.26 7.89 8.58
CA PHE A 147 -6.58 8.13 8.00
C PHE A 147 -7.53 6.93 8.17
N ARG A 148 -7.49 6.28 9.34
CA ARG A 148 -8.37 5.14 9.70
C ARG A 148 -9.88 5.40 9.61
N ASP A 149 -10.28 6.67 9.58
CA ASP A 149 -11.68 7.10 9.47
C ASP A 149 -12.15 7.22 8.00
N ASP A 150 -11.23 7.37 7.06
CA ASP A 150 -11.56 7.55 5.64
C ASP A 150 -11.49 6.21 4.89
N ILE A 151 -12.66 5.63 4.64
CA ILE A 151 -12.77 4.32 3.99
C ILE A 151 -12.21 4.36 2.56
N TRP A 152 -12.39 5.48 1.84
CA TRP A 152 -11.96 5.59 0.44
C TRP A 152 -10.44 5.64 0.33
N VAL A 153 -9.79 6.42 1.20
CA VAL A 153 -8.33 6.45 1.30
C VAL A 153 -7.80 5.05 1.63
N ASN A 154 -8.40 4.38 2.62
CA ASN A 154 -7.96 3.04 3.04
C ASN A 154 -8.11 1.98 1.93
N VAL A 155 -9.18 2.04 1.13
CA VAL A 155 -9.38 1.12 0.01
C VAL A 155 -8.32 1.34 -1.08
N HIS A 156 -8.13 2.59 -1.54
CA HIS A 156 -7.18 2.88 -2.63
C HIS A 156 -5.72 2.70 -2.24
N VAL A 157 -5.36 3.23 -1.07
CA VAL A 157 -4.00 3.10 -0.55
C VAL A 157 -3.73 1.66 -0.17
N GLY A 158 -4.71 0.97 0.42
CA GLY A 158 -4.62 -0.45 0.78
C GLY A 158 -4.37 -1.37 -0.42
N GLN A 159 -5.04 -1.16 -1.56
CA GLN A 159 -4.80 -1.94 -2.79
C GLN A 159 -3.37 -1.75 -3.33
N THR A 160 -2.85 -0.53 -3.29
CA THR A 160 -1.47 -0.26 -3.74
C THR A 160 -0.45 -0.84 -2.77
N LEU A 161 -0.71 -0.74 -1.46
CA LEU A 161 0.13 -1.34 -0.43
C LEU A 161 0.14 -2.88 -0.53
N LEU A 162 -1.01 -3.51 -0.79
CA LEU A 162 -1.12 -4.94 -1.06
C LEU A 162 -0.27 -5.35 -2.26
N LEU A 163 -0.29 -4.56 -3.35
CA LEU A 163 0.53 -4.82 -4.52
C LEU A 163 2.03 -4.77 -4.19
N LEU A 164 2.48 -3.81 -3.39
CA LEU A 164 3.87 -3.73 -2.95
C LEU A 164 4.28 -4.94 -2.09
N LEU A 165 3.41 -5.36 -1.18
CA LEU A 165 3.66 -6.48 -0.26
C LEU A 165 3.49 -7.87 -0.90
N LYS A 166 2.85 -7.97 -2.08
CA LYS A 166 2.56 -9.27 -2.74
C LYS A 166 3.83 -10.08 -3.01
N LYS A 167 4.93 -9.46 -3.42
CA LYS A 167 6.17 -10.16 -3.78
C LYS A 167 7.14 -10.27 -2.61
N VAL A 168 6.90 -11.25 -1.75
CA VAL A 168 7.71 -11.53 -0.56
C VAL A 168 9.17 -11.85 -0.91
N SER A 169 9.47 -12.37 -2.10
CA SER A 169 10.86 -12.64 -2.51
C SER A 169 11.73 -11.39 -2.70
N LEU A 170 11.13 -10.20 -2.80
CA LEU A 170 11.86 -8.94 -2.97
C LEU A 170 12.21 -8.27 -1.63
N LEU A 171 11.56 -8.66 -0.53
CA LEU A 171 11.72 -8.05 0.79
C LEU A 171 11.98 -9.14 1.82
N THR A 172 13.08 -9.01 2.54
CA THR A 172 13.38 -9.90 3.66
C THR A 172 12.65 -9.39 4.91
N PRO A 173 12.21 -10.26 5.83
CA PRO A 173 11.61 -9.82 7.10
C PRO A 173 12.48 -8.83 7.88
N ASP A 174 13.81 -8.94 7.78
CA ASP A 174 14.76 -8.04 8.45
C ASP A 174 14.77 -6.61 7.85
N ASP A 175 14.25 -6.43 6.62
CA ASP A 175 14.25 -5.13 5.95
C ASP A 175 13.10 -4.22 6.40
N LEU A 176 12.03 -4.82 6.94
CA LEU A 176 10.77 -4.14 7.21
C LEU A 176 10.09 -4.69 8.46
N GLU A 177 9.85 -3.79 9.42
CA GLU A 177 9.03 -4.05 10.59
C GLU A 177 7.75 -3.24 10.53
N LEU A 178 6.60 -3.91 10.61
CA LEU A 178 5.27 -3.29 10.63
C LEU A 178 4.56 -3.61 11.95
N PRO A 179 3.91 -2.62 12.59
CA PRO A 179 3.13 -2.86 13.81
C PRO A 179 1.77 -3.51 13.48
N TRP A 180 1.44 -4.61 14.15
CA TRP A 180 0.17 -5.32 13.93
C TRP A 180 -1.05 -4.62 14.57
N ARG A 181 -0.86 -3.95 15.72
CA ARG A 181 -1.95 -3.37 16.52
C ARG A 181 -2.77 -2.31 15.76
N PRO A 182 -2.16 -1.35 15.04
CA PRO A 182 -2.93 -0.36 14.31
C PRO A 182 -3.80 -0.95 13.19
N LEU A 183 -3.35 -2.04 12.55
CA LEU A 183 -4.14 -2.79 11.58
C LEU A 183 -5.32 -3.52 12.25
N TYR A 184 -5.09 -4.10 13.43
CA TYR A 184 -6.12 -4.71 14.25
C TYR A 184 -7.21 -3.71 14.62
N ASP A 185 -6.82 -2.56 15.14
CA ASP A 185 -7.75 -1.50 15.51
C ASP A 185 -8.53 -0.98 14.29
N LEU A 186 -7.89 -0.84 13.13
CA LEU A 186 -8.54 -0.46 11.88
C LEU A 186 -9.62 -1.48 11.48
N HIS A 187 -9.29 -2.77 11.45
CA HIS A 187 -10.24 -3.82 11.08
C HIS A 187 -11.40 -3.90 12.09
N GLN A 188 -11.11 -3.87 13.38
CA GLN A 188 -12.14 -3.87 14.43
C GLN A 188 -13.07 -2.67 14.29
N LYS A 189 -12.52 -1.50 13.98
CA LYS A 189 -13.27 -0.27 13.80
C LYS A 189 -14.20 -0.31 12.59
N LEU A 190 -13.75 -0.90 11.48
CA LEU A 190 -14.50 -0.94 10.23
C LEU A 190 -15.57 -2.05 10.20
N PHE A 191 -15.32 -3.20 10.81
CA PHE A 191 -16.22 -4.37 10.67
C PHE A 191 -16.96 -4.76 11.96
N HIS A 192 -16.48 -4.34 13.13
CA HIS A 192 -17.02 -4.81 14.41
C HIS A 192 -17.56 -3.71 15.33
N ASN A 193 -17.60 -2.46 14.87
CA ASN A 193 -18.19 -1.36 15.62
C ASN A 193 -19.73 -1.35 15.58
N ALA A 194 -20.34 -0.87 16.67
CA ALA A 194 -21.79 -0.71 16.74
C ALA A 194 -22.37 0.20 15.64
N VAL A 195 -21.58 1.17 15.16
CA VAL A 195 -21.99 2.15 14.13
C VAL A 195 -22.05 1.54 12.73
N THR A 196 -21.15 0.61 12.40
CA THR A 196 -21.22 -0.16 11.13
C THR A 196 -22.38 -1.15 11.16
N ASN A 197 -22.63 -1.78 12.31
CA ASN A 197 -23.78 -2.67 12.51
C ASN A 197 -25.15 -1.94 12.44
N HIS A 198 -25.19 -0.63 12.69
CA HIS A 198 -26.39 0.21 12.55
C HIS A 198 -26.53 0.89 11.17
N SER A 199 -25.83 0.40 10.14
CA SER A 199 -26.02 0.83 8.74
C SER A 199 -25.69 2.30 8.42
N MET A 200 -24.99 3.04 9.30
CA MET A 200 -24.62 4.44 9.00
C MET A 200 -23.40 4.56 8.07
N LEU A 201 -22.57 3.52 7.99
CA LEU A 201 -21.40 3.48 7.11
C LEU A 201 -21.64 2.48 5.98
N LYS A 202 -21.80 2.98 4.75
CA LYS A 202 -21.84 2.14 3.55
C LYS A 202 -20.41 1.83 3.11
N LEU A 203 -19.93 0.65 3.46
CA LEU A 203 -18.62 0.16 3.00
C LEU A 203 -18.70 -0.19 1.50
N PRO A 204 -17.70 0.20 0.70
CA PRO A 204 -17.55 -0.28 -0.68
C PRO A 204 -17.49 -1.81 -0.72
N MET A 205 -18.06 -2.40 -1.76
CA MET A 205 -18.00 -3.85 -1.98
C MET A 205 -16.55 -4.33 -2.02
N GLY A 206 -16.23 -5.43 -1.34
CA GLY A 206 -14.88 -6.00 -1.32
C GLY A 206 -13.88 -5.31 -0.37
N CYS A 207 -14.24 -4.22 0.31
CA CYS A 207 -13.37 -3.54 1.28
C CYS A 207 -12.87 -4.49 2.39
N GLU A 208 -13.73 -5.36 2.91
CA GLU A 208 -13.36 -6.38 3.92
C GLU A 208 -12.30 -7.35 3.38
N ASN A 209 -12.46 -7.82 2.14
CA ASN A 209 -11.50 -8.71 1.50
C ASN A 209 -10.15 -8.03 1.27
N ASN A 210 -10.16 -6.74 0.89
CA ASN A 210 -8.94 -5.96 0.67
C ASN A 210 -8.16 -5.79 1.98
N ILE A 211 -8.83 -5.40 3.07
CA ILE A 211 -8.20 -5.21 4.38
C ILE A 211 -7.72 -6.54 4.95
N ASN A 212 -8.50 -7.61 4.85
CA ASN A 212 -8.09 -8.95 5.27
C ASN A 212 -6.88 -9.45 4.47
N SER A 213 -6.85 -9.20 3.16
CA SER A 213 -5.71 -9.55 2.31
C SER A 213 -4.48 -8.74 2.68
N LEU A 214 -4.64 -7.45 2.97
CA LEU A 214 -3.57 -6.58 3.42
C LEU A 214 -2.95 -7.11 4.72
N ILE A 215 -3.77 -7.41 5.73
CA ILE A 215 -3.32 -7.97 7.01
C ILE A 215 -2.53 -9.26 6.78
N ARG A 216 -3.03 -10.19 5.95
CA ARG A 216 -2.33 -11.44 5.63
C ARG A 216 -0.94 -11.21 5.03
N HIS A 217 -0.80 -10.24 4.13
CA HIS A 217 0.49 -9.94 3.49
C HIS A 217 1.44 -9.13 4.39
N CYS A 218 0.92 -8.44 5.41
CA CYS A 218 1.75 -7.78 6.43
C CYS A 218 2.33 -8.77 7.46
N ARG A 219 1.71 -9.94 7.68
CA ARG A 219 2.12 -10.92 8.71
C ARG A 219 3.62 -11.28 8.72
N PRO A 220 4.29 -11.51 7.56
CA PRO A 220 5.72 -11.85 7.56
C PRO A 220 6.63 -10.73 8.07
N TYR A 221 6.15 -9.49 8.10
CA TYR A 221 6.90 -8.29 8.47
C TYR A 221 6.57 -7.81 9.89
N PHE A 222 5.84 -8.59 10.68
CA PHE A 222 5.59 -8.26 12.08
C PHE A 222 6.83 -8.51 12.93
N GLY A 223 7.12 -7.58 13.84
CA GLY A 223 8.33 -7.63 14.67
C GLY A 223 8.39 -8.85 15.60
N PRO A 224 9.60 -9.25 16.04
CA PRO A 224 9.80 -10.37 16.95
C PRO A 224 9.11 -10.10 18.29
N GLY A 225 8.24 -11.00 18.74
CA GLY A 225 7.41 -10.84 19.94
C GLY A 225 5.93 -10.57 19.67
N THR A 226 5.57 -10.22 18.43
CA THR A 226 4.17 -10.03 18.02
C THR A 226 3.28 -11.25 18.31
N THR A 227 3.80 -12.46 18.16
CA THR A 227 3.04 -13.69 18.42
C THR A 227 2.56 -13.79 19.87
N GLU A 228 3.39 -13.39 20.84
CA GLU A 228 3.01 -13.42 22.25
C GLU A 228 1.90 -12.41 22.53
N GLU A 229 2.03 -11.19 21.99
CA GLU A 229 1.01 -10.15 22.14
C GLU A 229 -0.33 -10.56 21.50
N LEU A 230 -0.29 -11.16 20.31
CA LEU A 230 -1.48 -11.69 19.63
C LEU A 230 -2.15 -12.77 20.48
N LEU A 231 -1.38 -13.72 21.03
CA LEU A 231 -1.93 -14.77 21.89
C LEU A 231 -2.55 -14.18 23.15
N GLN A 232 -1.90 -13.22 23.81
CA GLN A 232 -2.46 -12.55 24.98
C GLN A 232 -3.76 -11.81 24.66
N GLN A 233 -3.88 -11.22 23.48
CA GLN A 233 -5.09 -10.51 23.03
C GLN A 233 -6.23 -11.47 22.68
N PHE A 234 -5.95 -12.55 21.93
CA PHE A 234 -6.99 -13.42 21.38
C PHE A 234 -7.40 -14.57 22.28
N LEU A 235 -6.49 -15.15 23.09
CA LEU A 235 -6.81 -16.28 23.97
C LEU A 235 -8.00 -16.01 24.91
N PRO A 236 -8.17 -14.82 25.52
CA PRO A 236 -9.33 -14.53 26.35
C PRO A 236 -10.66 -14.55 25.59
N MET A 237 -10.63 -14.29 24.28
CA MET A 237 -11.82 -14.29 23.41
C MET A 237 -12.20 -15.71 22.92
N MET A 238 -11.37 -16.71 23.19
CA MET A 238 -11.54 -18.09 22.72
C MET A 238 -12.52 -18.89 23.58
N CYS A 239 -13.68 -18.32 23.91
CA CYS A 239 -14.78 -19.05 24.55
C CYS A 239 -15.69 -19.66 23.46
N PRO A 240 -15.82 -21.00 23.34
CA PRO A 240 -16.61 -21.64 22.28
C PRO A 240 -18.11 -21.25 22.26
N PHE A 241 -18.60 -20.66 23.36
CA PHE A 241 -19.99 -20.26 23.54
C PHE A 241 -20.23 -18.76 23.33
N ASP A 242 -19.19 -17.98 23.06
CA ASP A 242 -19.28 -16.53 22.82
C ASP A 242 -19.13 -16.21 21.32
N GLU A 243 -19.88 -15.24 20.82
CA GLU A 243 -19.77 -14.72 19.45
C GLU A 243 -18.37 -14.17 19.17
N GLN A 244 -17.69 -13.69 20.22
CA GLN A 244 -16.31 -13.19 20.15
C GLN A 244 -15.32 -14.23 19.62
N MET A 245 -15.55 -15.53 19.83
CA MET A 245 -14.70 -16.60 19.32
C MET A 245 -14.69 -16.65 17.79
N ASN A 246 -15.84 -16.44 17.13
CA ASN A 246 -15.89 -16.40 15.67
C ASN A 246 -15.17 -15.15 15.13
N ARG A 247 -15.20 -14.04 15.88
CA ARG A 247 -14.50 -12.80 15.51
C ARG A 247 -12.98 -12.95 15.64
N SER A 248 -12.49 -13.54 16.71
CA SER A 248 -11.05 -13.78 16.91
C SER A 248 -10.46 -14.76 15.91
N MET A 249 -11.20 -15.80 15.51
CA MET A 249 -10.73 -16.80 14.54
C MET A 249 -10.61 -16.30 13.09
N ARG A 250 -11.24 -15.17 12.74
CA ARG A 250 -11.12 -14.58 11.40
C ARG A 250 -9.83 -13.80 11.20
N TYR A 251 -9.18 -13.42 12.29
CA TYR A 251 -7.94 -12.63 12.31
C TYR A 251 -6.69 -13.48 12.10
#